data_AF-A0A0G1HEA7-F1
#
_entry.id   AF-A0A0G1HEA7-F1
#
_cell.length_a   1.000
_cell.length_b   1.000
_cell.length_c   1.000
_cell.angle_alpha   90.00
_cell.angle_beta   90.00
_cell.angle_gamma   90.00
#
_symmetry.space_group_name_H-M   'P 1'
#
loop_
_entity.id
_entity.type
_entity.pdbx_description
1 polymer ?
#
loop_
_entity_poly.entity_id
_entity_poly.type
_entity_poly.pdbx_seq_one_letter_code
_entity_poly.pdbx_strand_id
1 'polypeptide(L)'
;MYSKNFKDKVTFVSEECEFTPCGWAKIEGEFFPLGYKVVTADLRSLGLRKNPNIMTFPIGEWAMQPEEFIIPGKEDFGGIWTALHKGSIATLQNYMQEKYDIKTRAFLTAMKRPVYANSYRIKSAGVMLLTEIF
;
A
#
# COMPACT_ATOMS: atom_id res chain seq x y z
N MET A 1 19.22 2.26 -5.24
CA MET A 1 19.21 2.49 -6.71
C MET A 1 18.10 1.61 -7.29
N TYR A 2 16.92 2.17 -7.55
CA TYR A 2 15.78 1.40 -8.06
C TYR A 2 16.05 1.05 -9.52
N SER A 3 16.06 -0.24 -9.86
CA SER A 3 16.33 -0.68 -11.23
C SER A 3 15.29 -0.07 -12.18
N LYS A 4 15.75 0.80 -13.09
CA LYS A 4 14.92 1.37 -14.16
C LYS A 4 14.59 0.36 -15.27
N ASN A 5 15.07 -0.90 -15.19
CA ASN A 5 15.05 -1.86 -16.30
C ASN A 5 14.64 -3.30 -15.93
N PHE A 6 13.62 -3.48 -15.08
CA PHE A 6 12.84 -4.73 -15.03
C PHE A 6 11.40 -4.42 -15.47
N LYS A 7 11.22 -4.19 -16.78
CA LYS A 7 9.90 -3.88 -17.36
C LYS A 7 8.87 -4.98 -17.05
N ASP A 8 8.06 -4.70 -16.03
CA ASP A 8 6.60 -4.53 -16.12
C ASP A 8 5.66 -5.73 -16.03
N LYS A 9 6.12 -6.98 -15.89
CA LYS A 9 5.17 -8.13 -15.83
C LYS A 9 5.52 -9.28 -14.88
N VAL A 10 6.49 -9.11 -13.98
CA VAL A 10 6.73 -10.17 -12.98
C VAL A 10 5.61 -10.12 -11.97
N THR A 11 4.67 -11.05 -12.12
CA THR A 11 3.55 -11.26 -11.21
C THR A 11 4.07 -11.74 -9.86
N PHE A 12 3.57 -11.12 -8.79
CA PHE A 12 3.71 -11.63 -7.44
C PHE A 12 2.75 -12.82 -7.28
N VAL A 13 3.27 -13.94 -6.79
CA VAL A 13 2.51 -15.16 -6.52
C VAL A 13 2.83 -15.63 -5.11
N SER A 14 1.80 -15.97 -4.35
CA SER A 14 1.85 -16.55 -3.01
C SER A 14 0.72 -17.57 -2.84
N GLU A 15 0.65 -18.23 -1.69
CA GLU A 15 -0.48 -19.11 -1.37
C GLU A 15 -1.79 -18.31 -1.25
N GLU A 16 -1.72 -17.04 -0.84
CA GLU A 16 -2.89 -16.22 -0.54
C GLU A 16 -3.36 -15.34 -1.71
N CYS A 17 -2.46 -14.91 -2.60
CA CYS A 17 -2.82 -14.03 -3.71
C CYS A 17 -1.83 -14.01 -4.88
N GLU A 18 -2.36 -13.53 -6.01
CA GLU A 18 -1.63 -13.27 -7.25
C GLU A 18 -1.97 -11.87 -7.78
N PHE A 19 -0.95 -11.08 -8.16
CA PHE A 19 -1.14 -9.79 -8.83
C PHE A 19 0.15 -9.29 -9.51
N THR A 20 0.02 -8.44 -10.52
CA THR A 20 1.17 -7.75 -11.13
C THR A 20 1.39 -6.38 -10.46
N PRO A 21 2.44 -6.17 -9.66
CA PRO A 21 2.70 -4.89 -9.00
C PRO A 21 3.10 -3.81 -10.01
N CYS A 22 3.08 -2.54 -9.59
CA CYS A 22 3.55 -1.43 -10.42
C CYS A 22 5.09 -1.36 -10.56
N GLY A 23 5.80 -2.25 -9.86
CA GLY A 23 7.24 -2.38 -9.89
C GLY A 23 7.74 -3.24 -8.73
N TRP A 24 9.05 -3.31 -8.58
CA TRP A 24 9.72 -4.03 -7.50
C TRP A 24 10.83 -3.17 -6.90
N ALA A 25 11.00 -3.23 -5.58
CA ALA A 25 12.11 -2.58 -4.88
C ALA A 25 12.99 -3.61 -4.17
N LYS A 26 14.31 -3.44 -4.27
CA LYS A 26 15.27 -4.20 -3.48
C LYS A 26 15.54 -3.46 -2.16
N ILE A 27 15.16 -4.05 -1.04
CA ILE A 27 15.29 -3.50 0.32
C ILE A 27 15.99 -4.57 1.15
N GLU A 28 17.11 -4.23 1.81
CA GLU A 28 17.86 -5.17 2.67
C GLU A 28 18.25 -6.49 1.98
N GLY A 29 18.40 -6.48 0.65
CA GLY A 29 18.75 -7.67 -0.13
C GLY A 29 17.55 -8.42 -0.71
N GLU A 30 16.34 -8.18 -0.21
CA GLU A 30 15.10 -8.82 -0.65
C GLU A 30 14.31 -7.95 -1.63
N PHE A 31 13.50 -8.58 -2.50
CA PHE A 31 12.65 -7.88 -3.46
C PHE A 31 11.21 -7.82 -2.97
N PHE A 32 10.64 -6.61 -2.94
CA PHE A 32 9.27 -6.36 -2.51
C PHE A 32 8.42 -5.78 -3.64
N PRO A 33 7.17 -6.25 -3.80
CA PRO A 33 6.24 -5.68 -4.77
C PRO A 33 5.86 -4.25 -4.40
N LEU A 34 5.75 -3.38 -5.40
CA LEU A 34 5.38 -1.98 -5.25
C LEU A 34 3.92 -1.70 -5.56
N GLY A 35 3.37 -0.73 -4.85
CA GLY A 35 2.06 -0.13 -5.08
C GLY A 35 2.06 1.33 -4.64
N TYR A 36 0.88 1.87 -4.40
CA TYR A 36 0.68 3.27 -4.05
C TYR A 36 -0.13 3.41 -2.77
N LYS A 37 0.35 4.24 -1.84
CA LYS A 37 -0.35 4.49 -0.59
C LYS A 37 -0.67 5.96 -0.44
N VAL A 38 -1.90 6.24 -0.08
CA VAL A 38 -2.36 7.58 0.28
C VAL A 38 -2.55 7.62 1.78
N VAL A 39 -1.96 8.62 2.41
CA VAL A 39 -1.98 8.85 3.85
C VAL A 39 -2.42 10.28 4.12
N THR A 40 -2.84 10.56 5.35
CA THR A 40 -3.08 11.94 5.79
C THR A 40 -1.77 12.73 5.82
N ALA A 41 -1.86 14.06 5.91
CA ALA A 41 -0.67 14.92 5.95
C ALA A 41 0.33 14.56 7.08
N ASP A 42 -0.17 14.08 8.21
CA ASP A 42 0.57 13.58 9.37
C ASP A 42 0.97 12.09 9.26
N LEU A 43 0.93 11.53 8.04
CA LEU A 43 1.36 10.17 7.71
C LEU A 43 0.53 9.06 8.35
N ARG A 44 -0.77 9.27 8.57
CA ARG A 44 -1.66 8.27 9.18
C ARG A 44 -2.60 7.62 8.17
N SER A 45 -3.19 6.50 8.59
CA SER A 45 -4.29 5.85 7.87
C SER A 45 -5.44 6.83 7.61
N LEU A 46 -6.05 6.76 6.42
CA LEU A 46 -7.20 7.60 6.05
C LEU A 46 -8.49 7.34 6.86
N GLY A 47 -8.52 6.33 7.73
CA GLY A 47 -9.70 5.99 8.55
C GLY A 47 -10.93 5.52 7.76
N LEU A 48 -10.75 5.13 6.50
CA LEU A 48 -11.86 4.70 5.65
C LEU A 48 -12.50 3.39 6.14
N ARG A 49 -13.78 3.21 5.79
CA ARG A 49 -14.57 1.98 6.04
C ARG A 49 -14.60 1.53 7.50
N LYS A 50 -14.63 2.51 8.43
CA LYS A 50 -14.64 2.27 9.87
C LYS A 50 -13.44 1.44 10.36
N ASN A 51 -12.29 1.58 9.69
CA ASN A 51 -11.07 0.91 10.11
C ASN A 51 -10.74 1.30 11.57
N PRO A 52 -10.79 0.35 12.54
CA PRO A 52 -10.50 0.66 13.94
C PRO A 52 -8.99 0.91 14.17
N ASN A 53 -8.14 0.48 13.24
CA ASN A 53 -6.69 0.52 13.37
C ASN A 53 -6.10 1.69 12.57
N ILE A 54 -6.10 2.88 13.18
CA ILE A 54 -5.39 4.04 12.65
C ILE A 54 -3.90 3.89 12.94
N MET A 55 -3.13 3.61 11.90
CA MET A 55 -1.69 3.46 11.97
C MET A 55 -1.00 4.73 11.51
N THR A 56 0.26 4.91 11.94
CA THR A 56 1.19 5.89 11.38
C THR A 56 2.20 5.17 10.49
N PHE A 57 2.57 5.79 9.38
CA PHE A 57 3.45 5.24 8.35
C PHE A 57 4.72 6.09 8.25
N PRO A 58 5.75 5.82 9.07
CA PRO A 58 7.03 6.52 8.94
C PRO A 58 7.64 6.32 7.54
N ILE A 59 8.26 7.36 7.00
CA ILE A 59 8.90 7.31 5.68
C ILE A 59 10.21 6.54 5.77
N GLY A 60 10.42 5.57 4.87
CA GLY A 60 11.64 4.76 4.84
C GLY A 60 11.68 3.64 5.88
N GLU A 61 10.62 3.44 6.65
CA GLU A 61 10.53 2.41 7.70
C GLU A 61 9.33 1.47 7.46
N TRP A 62 9.44 0.24 7.95
CA TRP A 62 8.35 -0.73 7.88
C TRP A 62 7.28 -0.43 8.93
N ALA A 63 6.09 -0.07 8.48
CA ALA A 63 4.89 -0.10 9.30
C ALA A 63 4.24 -1.48 9.19
N MET A 64 4.25 -2.24 10.29
CA MET A 64 3.75 -3.61 10.36
C MET A 64 2.44 -3.69 11.13
N GLN A 65 1.49 -4.46 10.63
CA GLN A 65 0.32 -4.89 11.38
C GLN A 65 0.72 -6.07 12.29
N PRO A 66 0.24 -6.16 13.54
CA PRO A 66 0.39 -7.36 14.36
C PRO A 66 -0.25 -8.59 13.69
N GLU A 67 0.29 -9.78 13.94
CA GLU A 67 -0.08 -11.03 13.25
C GLU A 67 -1.57 -11.35 13.37
N GLU A 68 -2.14 -11.16 14.55
CA GLU A 68 -3.55 -11.37 14.86
C GLU A 68 -4.50 -10.47 14.06
N PHE A 69 -3.98 -9.39 13.49
CA PHE A 69 -4.73 -8.44 12.66
C PHE A 69 -4.41 -8.59 11.18
N ILE A 70 -3.83 -9.71 10.75
CA ILE A 70 -3.55 -10.00 9.35
C ILE A 70 -4.48 -11.13 8.91
N ILE A 71 -5.57 -10.75 8.24
CA ILE A 71 -6.64 -11.64 7.82
C ILE A 71 -6.69 -11.63 6.29
N PRO A 72 -6.29 -12.74 5.65
CA PRO A 72 -6.41 -12.92 4.20
C PRO A 72 -7.84 -12.73 3.70
N GLY A 73 -7.96 -12.42 2.41
CA GLY A 73 -9.26 -12.27 1.74
C GLY A 73 -9.79 -10.83 1.64
N LYS A 74 -11.02 -10.72 1.13
CA LYS A 74 -11.62 -9.48 0.60
C LYS A 74 -12.14 -8.50 1.66
N GLU A 75 -12.30 -8.96 2.91
CA GLU A 75 -12.86 -8.17 4.00
C GLU A 75 -12.05 -6.90 4.24
N ASP A 76 -12.68 -5.80 4.61
CA ASP A 76 -11.97 -4.52 4.74
C ASP A 76 -11.02 -4.46 5.92
N PHE A 77 -11.30 -5.26 6.95
CA PHE A 77 -10.43 -5.43 8.11
C PHE A 77 -9.30 -6.43 7.84
N GLY A 78 -8.26 -6.39 8.67
CA GLY A 78 -7.25 -7.44 8.74
C GLY A 78 -6.00 -7.21 7.87
N GLY A 79 -5.51 -5.97 7.77
CA GLY A 79 -4.23 -5.71 7.12
C GLY A 79 -4.13 -4.29 6.58
N ILE A 80 -3.04 -4.02 5.88
CA ILE A 80 -2.71 -2.70 5.35
C ILE A 80 -3.04 -2.66 3.86
N TRP A 81 -3.98 -1.79 3.50
CA TRP A 81 -4.38 -1.56 2.11
C TRP A 81 -3.46 -0.58 1.37
N THR A 82 -3.13 -0.95 0.14
CA THR A 82 -2.34 -0.20 -0.83
C THR A 82 -3.06 -0.23 -2.18
N ALA A 83 -3.14 0.90 -2.88
CA ALA A 83 -3.69 0.98 -4.22
C ALA A 83 -2.73 0.37 -5.24
N LEU A 84 -3.26 -0.40 -6.20
CA LEU A 84 -2.47 -1.05 -7.23
C LEU A 84 -2.06 -0.07 -8.35
N HIS A 85 -2.96 0.86 -8.69
CA HIS A 85 -2.79 1.75 -9.83
C HIS A 85 -2.63 3.20 -9.42
N LYS A 86 -1.77 3.93 -10.15
CA LYS A 86 -1.50 5.35 -9.92
C LYS A 86 -2.76 6.22 -10.09
N GLY A 87 -3.64 5.86 -11.04
CA GLY A 87 -4.90 6.58 -11.28
C GLY A 87 -5.85 6.59 -10.07
N SER A 88 -5.80 5.54 -9.24
CA SER A 88 -6.64 5.45 -8.02
C SER A 88 -6.24 6.46 -6.94
N ILE A 89 -5.01 7.02 -7.02
CA ILE A 89 -4.50 7.99 -6.04
C ILE A 89 -5.31 9.28 -6.12
N ALA A 90 -5.40 9.88 -7.31
CA ALA A 90 -6.10 11.15 -7.49
C ALA A 90 -7.56 11.06 -7.06
N THR A 91 -8.23 9.95 -7.40
CA THR A 91 -9.59 9.67 -6.94
C THR A 91 -9.68 9.64 -5.40
N LEU A 92 -8.72 9.00 -4.72
CA LEU A 92 -8.71 8.92 -3.27
C LEU A 92 -8.41 10.27 -2.61
N GLN A 93 -7.45 11.03 -3.14
CA GLN A 93 -7.10 12.35 -2.61
C GLN A 93 -8.28 13.33 -2.77
N ASN A 94 -8.91 13.37 -3.94
CA ASN A 94 -10.10 14.20 -4.18
C ASN A 94 -11.24 13.81 -3.24
N TYR A 95 -11.52 12.51 -3.10
CA TYR A 95 -12.54 12.03 -2.17
C TYR A 95 -12.28 12.45 -0.72
N MET A 96 -11.03 12.37 -0.25
CA MET A 96 -10.66 12.79 1.11
C MET A 96 -10.83 14.30 1.30
N GLN A 97 -10.45 15.10 0.31
CA GLN A 97 -10.59 16.55 0.36
C GLN A 97 -12.06 16.98 0.29
N GLU A 98 -12.84 16.46 -0.64
CA GLU A 98 -14.23 16.87 -0.85
C GLU A 98 -15.16 16.43 0.28
N LYS A 99 -14.97 15.21 0.80
CA LYS A 99 -15.90 14.62 1.77
C LYS A 99 -15.50 14.86 3.23
N TYR A 100 -14.21 14.97 3.51
CA TYR A 100 -13.70 15.03 4.88
C TYR A 100 -12.86 16.28 5.15
N ASP A 101 -12.59 17.12 4.14
CA ASP A 101 -11.67 18.26 4.24
C ASP A 101 -10.27 17.86 4.76
N ILE A 102 -9.82 16.66 4.39
CA ILE A 102 -8.54 16.11 4.81
C ILE A 102 -7.55 16.19 3.66
N LYS A 103 -6.47 16.96 3.87
CA LYS A 103 -5.29 16.96 2.99
C LYS A 103 -4.55 15.63 3.11
N THR A 104 -4.12 15.12 1.96
CA THR A 104 -3.48 13.81 1.84
C THR A 104 -2.18 13.89 1.05
N ARG A 105 -1.31 12.93 1.32
CA ARG A 105 -0.02 12.73 0.65
C ARG A 105 0.00 11.35 0.02
N ALA A 106 0.69 11.19 -1.09
CA ALA A 106 0.74 9.93 -1.82
C ALA A 106 2.18 9.44 -1.99
N PHE A 107 2.39 8.13 -1.88
CA PHE A 107 3.73 7.54 -1.91
C PHE A 107 3.76 6.29 -2.76
N LEU A 108 4.85 6.12 -3.50
CA LEU A 108 5.29 4.79 -3.95
C LEU A 108 5.67 3.97 -2.71
N THR A 109 5.12 2.77 -2.61
CA THR A 109 5.12 2.00 -1.36
C THR A 109 5.51 0.55 -1.63
N ALA A 110 6.47 0.03 -0.87
CA ALA A 110 6.78 -1.41 -0.86
C ALA A 110 5.83 -2.16 0.07
N MET A 111 5.46 -3.38 -0.32
CA MET A 111 4.53 -4.22 0.43
C MET A 111 5.24 -5.49 0.92
N LYS A 112 5.10 -5.79 2.21
CA LYS A 112 5.61 -7.00 2.86
C LYS A 112 4.46 -7.96 3.12
N ARG A 113 4.65 -9.23 2.70
CA ARG A 113 3.66 -10.31 2.76
C ARG A 113 2.25 -9.86 2.33
N PRO A 114 2.02 -9.62 1.02
CA PRO A 114 0.67 -9.50 0.48
C PRO A 114 -0.17 -10.74 0.81
N VAL A 115 -1.41 -10.54 1.26
CA VAL A 115 -2.33 -11.61 1.70
C VAL A 115 -3.67 -11.59 0.94
N TYR A 116 -3.87 -10.58 0.10
CA TYR A 116 -5.02 -10.49 -0.80
C TYR A 116 -4.74 -9.43 -1.85
N ALA A 117 -5.19 -9.66 -3.07
CA ALA A 117 -5.19 -8.67 -4.12
C ALA A 117 -6.47 -8.76 -4.95
N ASN A 118 -6.87 -7.62 -5.50
CA ASN A 118 -7.88 -7.55 -6.54
C ASN A 118 -7.43 -6.57 -7.62
N SER A 119 -8.31 -6.25 -8.57
CA SER A 119 -7.99 -5.40 -9.71
C SER A 119 -7.58 -3.96 -9.37
N TYR A 120 -7.68 -3.50 -8.12
CA TYR A 120 -7.38 -2.11 -7.77
C TYR A 120 -6.65 -1.90 -6.44
N ARG A 121 -6.58 -2.89 -5.56
CA ARG A 121 -5.90 -2.78 -4.27
C ARG A 121 -5.30 -4.09 -3.80
N ILE A 122 -4.29 -3.98 -2.97
CA ILE A 122 -3.55 -5.07 -2.33
C ILE A 122 -3.68 -4.88 -0.81
N LYS A 123 -3.92 -5.98 -0.10
CA LYS A 123 -3.82 -6.08 1.36
C LYS A 123 -2.51 -6.76 1.71
N SER A 124 -1.79 -6.21 2.67
CA SER A 124 -0.46 -6.70 3.08
C SER A 124 -0.28 -6.62 4.59
N ALA A 125 0.66 -7.42 5.10
CA ALA A 125 1.08 -7.37 6.51
C ALA A 125 1.80 -6.08 6.88
N GLY A 126 2.61 -5.57 5.95
CA GLY A 126 3.47 -4.44 6.19
C GLY A 126 3.65 -3.57 4.96
N VAL A 127 3.91 -2.30 5.18
CA VAL A 127 4.24 -1.35 4.11
C VAL A 127 5.40 -0.45 4.49
N MET A 128 6.15 0.01 3.50
CA MET A 128 7.18 1.05 3.65
C MET A 128 6.96 2.14 2.61
N LEU A 129 6.80 3.38 3.06
CA LEU A 129 6.71 4.53 2.16
C LEU A 129 8.11 4.84 1.61
N LEU A 130 8.28 4.86 0.29
CA LEU A 130 9.59 5.02 -0.34
C LEU A 130 9.82 6.42 -0.91
N THR A 131 8.92 6.86 -1.78
CA THR A 131 9.07 8.12 -2.51
C THR A 131 7.71 8.78 -2.60
N GLU A 132 7.64 10.02 -2.15
CA GLU A 132 6.44 10.84 -2.32
C GLU A 132 6.21 11.10 -3.80
N ILE A 133 4.96 10.95 -4.21
CA ILE A 133 4.53 11.18 -5.57
C ILE A 133 3.45 12.25 -5.52
N PHE A 134 3.67 13.29 -6.32
CA PHE A 134 2.89 14.54 -6.40
C PHE A 134 3.25 15.60 -5.35
#